data_AF-A0A535W3F8-F1
#
_entry.id   AF-A0A535W3F8-F1
#
_cell.length_a   1.000
_cell.length_b   1.000
_cell.length_c   1.000
_cell.angle_alpha   90.00
_cell.angle_beta   90.00
_cell.angle_gamma   90.00
#
_symmetry.space_group_name_H-M   'P 1'
#
loop_
_entity.id
_entity.type
_entity.pdbx_description
1 polymer ?
#
loop_
_entity_poly.entity_id
_entity_poly.type
_entity_poly.pdbx_seq_one_letter_code
_entity_poly.pdbx_strand_id
1 'polypeptide(L)'
;MGASRRRIRVEKRGSRPMETRNMAAVDLGAESGRVMLARFDGQRLGLEEVYRFPNRPVLLRGHRFWNVLALWDETLTGLRKARQAAGSLHSAGVDTWGVDYGRVIHTASCKGTPFSIATTARMA
;
A
#
# COMPACT_ATOMS: atom_id res chain seq x y z
N MET A 1 -16.20 3.25 -14.63
CA MET A 1 -16.25 2.58 -13.32
C MET A 1 -16.04 3.64 -12.25
N GLY A 2 -17.10 4.02 -11.53
CA GLY A 2 -17.03 5.10 -10.53
C GLY A 2 -16.30 4.64 -9.27
N ALA A 3 -15.34 5.44 -8.78
CA ALA A 3 -14.65 5.17 -7.52
C ALA A 3 -15.67 5.09 -6.38
N SER A 4 -15.75 3.94 -5.71
CA SER A 4 -16.65 3.73 -4.57
C SER A 4 -16.20 4.59 -3.39
N ARG A 5 -16.91 5.69 -3.12
CA ARG A 5 -16.64 6.57 -1.98
C ARG A 5 -17.44 6.12 -0.76
N ARG A 6 -16.76 5.88 0.37
CA ARG A 6 -17.39 5.55 1.66
C ARG A 6 -17.15 6.67 2.67
N ARG A 7 -18.10 6.90 3.58
CA ARG A 7 -17.96 7.81 4.72
C ARG A 7 -18.20 7.06 6.02
N ILE A 8 -17.32 7.28 6.99
CA ILE A 8 -17.41 6.71 8.34
C ILE A 8 -17.45 7.88 9.33
N ARG A 9 -18.39 7.85 10.28
CA ARG A 9 -18.47 8.83 11.37
C ARG A 9 -17.61 8.34 12.53
N VAL A 10 -16.82 9.23 13.13
CA VAL A 10 -15.97 8.93 14.29
C VAL A 10 -16.54 9.66 15.51
N GLU A 11 -16.70 8.98 16.65
CA GLU A 11 -17.19 9.59 17.89
C GLU A 11 -16.12 10.44 18.58
N LYS A 12 -16.54 11.59 19.12
CA LYS A 12 -15.66 12.65 19.62
C LYS A 12 -15.01 12.30 20.97
N ARG A 13 -13.72 12.57 21.10
CA ARG A 13 -13.12 13.14 22.33
C ARG A 13 -12.79 14.60 21.98
N GLY A 14 -13.37 15.55 22.73
CA GLY A 14 -13.58 16.94 22.26
C GLY A 14 -12.34 17.66 21.72
N SER A 15 -12.51 18.50 20.69
CA SER A 15 -11.45 19.42 20.22
C SER A 15 -11.91 20.39 19.12
N ARG A 16 -11.11 21.46 19.01
CA ARG A 16 -11.12 22.62 18.08
C ARG A 16 -11.18 22.23 16.59
N PRO A 17 -11.54 23.16 15.68
CA PRO A 17 -11.48 22.92 14.25
C PRO A 17 -10.06 22.47 13.83
N MET A 18 -9.99 21.29 13.20
CA MET A 18 -8.76 20.70 12.67
C MET A 18 -8.71 20.87 11.16
N GLU A 19 -7.51 21.10 10.61
CA GLU A 19 -7.28 20.96 9.19
C GLU A 19 -7.49 19.51 8.72
N THR A 20 -8.01 19.35 7.51
CA THR A 20 -8.27 18.02 6.94
C THR A 20 -6.96 17.28 6.70
N ARG A 21 -6.81 16.11 7.34
CA ARG A 21 -5.67 15.22 7.14
C ARG A 21 -5.93 14.24 6.01
N ASN A 22 -5.13 14.36 4.95
CA ASN A 22 -5.07 13.41 3.85
C ASN A 22 -4.03 12.32 4.15
N MET A 23 -4.40 11.05 4.06
CA MET A 23 -3.56 9.90 4.37
C MET A 23 -3.74 8.83 3.29
N ALA A 24 -2.70 8.06 2.99
CA ALA A 24 -2.81 6.91 2.09
C ALA A 24 -2.81 5.60 2.89
N ALA A 25 -3.66 4.66 2.50
CA ALA A 25 -3.61 3.28 3.01
C ALA A 25 -3.38 2.33 1.84
N VAL A 26 -2.31 1.54 1.92
CA VAL A 26 -1.94 0.53 0.93
C VAL A 26 -2.25 -0.83 1.52
N ASP A 27 -3.24 -1.52 0.95
CA ASP A 27 -3.59 -2.89 1.33
C ASP A 27 -3.09 -3.82 0.22
N LEU A 28 -2.16 -4.70 0.56
CA LEU A 28 -1.64 -5.74 -0.30
C LEU A 28 -2.25 -7.07 0.11
N GLY A 29 -3.19 -7.59 -0.70
CA GLY A 29 -3.75 -8.92 -0.59
C GLY A 29 -3.05 -9.93 -1.50
N ALA A 30 -3.30 -11.22 -1.28
CA ALA A 30 -2.64 -12.31 -2.01
C ALA A 30 -2.87 -12.27 -3.54
N GLU A 31 -4.01 -11.74 -3.98
CA GLU A 31 -4.38 -11.68 -5.40
C GLU A 31 -4.45 -10.25 -5.97
N SER A 32 -4.56 -9.24 -5.12
CA SER A 32 -4.68 -7.84 -5.53
C SER A 32 -4.13 -6.90 -4.48
N GLY A 33 -3.61 -5.76 -4.91
CA GLY A 33 -3.33 -4.62 -4.06
C GLY A 33 -4.25 -3.46 -4.36
N ARG A 34 -4.47 -2.60 -3.37
CA ARG A 34 -5.18 -1.33 -3.55
C ARG A 34 -4.56 -0.21 -2.73
N VAL A 35 -4.71 1.00 -3.24
CA VAL A 35 -4.39 2.23 -2.51
C VAL A 35 -5.67 3.03 -2.31
N MET A 36 -5.95 3.34 -1.06
CA MET A 36 -7.07 4.14 -0.60
C MET A 36 -6.57 5.52 -0.17
N LEU A 37 -7.24 6.59 -0.60
CA LEU A 37 -7.10 7.91 -0.03
C LEU A 37 -8.10 8.07 1.12
N ALA A 38 -7.57 8.37 2.31
CA ALA A 38 -8.34 8.70 3.49
C ALA A 38 -8.28 10.21 3.75
N ARG A 39 -9.44 10.85 3.96
CA ARG A 39 -9.55 12.25 4.36
C ARG A 39 -10.28 12.36 5.68
N PHE A 40 -9.62 12.90 6.69
CA PHE A 40 -10.19 13.06 8.02
C PHE A 40 -10.26 14.54 8.40
N ASP A 41 -11.47 15.06 8.58
CA ASP A 41 -11.75 16.47 8.94
C ASP A 41 -11.82 16.71 10.47
N GLY A 42 -11.49 15.70 11.28
CA GLY A 42 -11.67 15.73 12.73
C GLY A 42 -12.99 15.12 13.22
N GLN A 43 -13.94 14.82 12.33
CA GLN A 43 -15.24 14.23 12.67
C GLN A 43 -15.65 13.07 11.75
N ARG A 44 -15.29 13.17 10.47
CA ARG A 44 -15.67 12.23 9.41
C ARG A 44 -14.42 11.74 8.70
N LEU A 45 -14.40 10.44 8.46
CA LEU A 45 -13.42 9.78 7.63
C LEU A 45 -14.06 9.48 6.27
N GLY A 46 -13.58 10.16 5.23
CA GLY A 46 -13.89 9.83 3.85
C GLY A 46 -12.84 8.88 3.27
N LEU A 47 -13.28 7.84 2.57
CA LEU A 47 -12.41 6.87 1.91
C LEU A 47 -12.72 6.82 0.41
N GLU A 48 -11.69 6.84 -0.41
CA GLU A 48 -11.75 6.73 -1.86
C GLU A 48 -10.69 5.74 -2.35
N GLU A 49 -11.11 4.72 -3.09
CA GLU A 49 -10.15 3.86 -3.80
C GLU A 49 -9.58 4.63 -4.98
N VAL A 50 -8.28 4.93 -4.95
CA VAL A 50 -7.61 5.69 -6.02
C VAL A 50 -6.84 4.78 -6.97
N TYR A 51 -6.52 3.57 -6.54
CA TYR A 51 -5.80 2.62 -7.36
C TYR A 51 -6.01 1.18 -6.91
N ARG A 52 -6.13 0.28 -7.88
CA ARG A 52 -6.20 -1.17 -7.69
C ARG A 52 -5.37 -1.85 -8.77
N PHE A 53 -4.63 -2.87 -8.39
CA PHE A 53 -3.73 -3.62 -9.26
C PHE A 53 -3.72 -5.10 -8.88
N PRO A 54 -3.42 -6.02 -9.83
CA PRO A 54 -3.28 -7.43 -9.53
C PRO A 54 -1.96 -7.71 -8.79
N ASN A 55 -1.99 -8.61 -7.81
CA ASN A 55 -0.79 -9.16 -7.20
C ASN A 55 -0.50 -10.51 -7.86
N ARG A 56 0.53 -10.55 -8.71
CA ARG A 56 0.89 -11.75 -9.49
C ARG A 56 2.21 -12.32 -8.99
N PRO A 57 2.21 -13.49 -8.34
CA PRO A 57 3.44 -14.17 -7.99
C PRO A 57 4.20 -14.57 -9.26
N VAL A 58 5.52 -14.66 -9.14
CA VAL A 58 6.40 -15.20 -10.18
C VAL A 58 6.79 -16.63 -9.83
N LEU A 59 6.88 -17.49 -10.84
CA LEU A 59 7.42 -18.83 -10.70
C LEU A 59 8.92 -18.81 -11.01
N LEU A 60 9.73 -19.25 -10.05
CA LEU A 60 11.17 -19.39 -10.22
C LEU A 60 11.59 -20.77 -9.71
N ARG A 61 12.19 -21.58 -10.60
CA ARG A 61 12.66 -22.94 -10.28
C ARG A 61 11.59 -23.82 -9.61
N GLY A 62 10.34 -23.73 -10.06
CA GLY A 62 9.21 -24.51 -9.53
C GLY A 62 8.59 -23.98 -8.23
N HIS A 63 9.12 -22.90 -7.65
CA HIS A 63 8.58 -22.27 -6.45
C HIS A 63 7.92 -20.93 -6.79
N ARG A 64 6.91 -20.54 -5.99
CA ARG A 64 6.23 -19.24 -6.10
C ARG A 64 6.90 -18.21 -5.20
N PHE A 65 7.17 -17.04 -5.77
CA PHE A 65 7.71 -15.88 -5.08
C PHE A 65 6.81 -14.67 -5.33
N TRP A 66 6.68 -13.79 -4.35
CA TRP A 66 6.04 -12.50 -4.57
C TRP A 66 6.90 -11.65 -5.50
N ASN A 67 6.28 -11.00 -6.48
CA ASN A 67 6.96 -10.04 -7.33
C ASN A 67 7.10 -8.70 -6.59
N VAL A 68 8.05 -8.66 -5.63
CA VAL A 68 8.22 -7.52 -4.73
C VAL A 68 8.51 -6.22 -5.48
N LEU A 69 9.26 -6.29 -6.59
CA LEU A 69 9.57 -5.11 -7.41
C LEU A 69 8.31 -4.57 -8.09
N ALA A 70 7.47 -5.44 -8.67
CA ALA A 70 6.19 -5.00 -9.22
C ALA A 70 5.26 -4.44 -8.14
N LEU A 71 5.16 -5.10 -6.98
CA LEU A 71 4.36 -4.61 -5.85
C LEU A 71 4.83 -3.22 -5.38
N TRP A 72 6.14 -2.99 -5.36
CA TRP A 72 6.74 -1.70 -5.05
C TRP A 72 6.34 -0.63 -6.08
N ASP A 73 6.51 -0.91 -7.37
CA ASP A 73 6.16 0.02 -8.44
C ASP A 73 4.66 0.37 -8.47
N GLU A 74 3.82 -0.63 -8.26
CA GLU A 74 2.37 -0.45 -8.16
C GLU A 74 1.98 0.37 -6.92
N THR A 75 2.65 0.14 -5.78
CA THR A 75 2.48 0.94 -4.56
C THR A 75 2.88 2.40 -4.80
N LEU A 76 4.04 2.65 -5.40
CA LEU A 76 4.47 4.02 -5.75
C LEU A 76 3.51 4.69 -6.72
N THR A 77 2.97 3.95 -7.69
CA THR A 77 1.96 4.44 -8.63
C THR A 77 0.69 4.86 -7.91
N GLY A 78 0.18 4.02 -7.00
CA GLY A 78 -0.99 4.35 -6.19
C GLY A 78 -0.77 5.55 -5.27
N LEU A 79 0.41 5.66 -4.63
CA LEU A 79 0.76 6.81 -3.79
C LEU A 79 0.85 8.12 -4.59
N ARG A 80 1.39 8.09 -5.81
CA ARG A 80 1.40 9.25 -6.71
C ARG A 80 -0.02 9.68 -7.07
N LYS A 81 -0.91 8.73 -7.39
CA LYS A 81 -2.34 9.00 -7.65
C LYS A 81 -3.05 9.58 -6.44
N ALA A 82 -2.81 9.03 -5.24
CA ALA A 82 -3.35 9.56 -3.98
C ALA A 82 -2.90 11.01 -3.73
N ARG A 83 -1.60 11.29 -3.91
CA ARG A 83 -1.06 12.65 -3.79
C ARG A 83 -1.66 13.59 -4.84
N GLN A 84 -1.81 13.16 -6.09
CA GLN A 84 -2.41 13.97 -7.15
C GLN A 84 -3.87 14.32 -6.82
N ALA A 85 -4.64 13.37 -6.30
CA ALA A 85 -6.03 13.60 -5.91
C ALA A 85 -6.18 14.49 -4.65
N ALA A 86 -5.20 14.46 -3.74
CA ALA A 86 -5.25 15.16 -2.46
C ALA A 86 -4.49 16.50 -2.44
N GLY A 87 -3.60 16.75 -3.41
CA GLY A 87 -2.61 17.82 -3.39
C GLY A 87 -1.40 17.50 -2.51
N SER A 88 -1.65 17.06 -1.27
CA SER A 88 -0.62 16.60 -0.33
C SER A 88 -1.09 15.40 0.49
N LEU A 89 -0.14 14.61 0.98
CA LEU A 89 -0.36 13.51 1.93
C LEU A 89 0.42 13.79 3.21
N HIS A 90 -0.21 13.56 4.36
CA HIS A 90 0.39 13.75 5.68
C HIS A 90 1.03 12.45 6.20
N SER A 91 0.51 11.30 5.78
CA SER A 91 1.04 9.99 6.14
C SER A 91 0.63 8.91 5.13
N ALA A 92 1.31 7.77 5.21
CA ALA A 92 0.93 6.54 4.52
C ALA A 92 1.05 5.35 5.49
N GLY A 93 0.11 4.41 5.41
CA GLY A 93 0.17 3.11 6.07
C GLY A 93 0.15 1.99 5.05
N VAL A 94 0.82 0.88 5.36
CA VAL A 94 0.86 -0.32 4.52
C VAL A 94 0.46 -1.51 5.36
N ASP A 95 -0.50 -2.28 4.87
CA ASP A 95 -0.89 -3.58 5.42
C ASP A 95 -0.76 -4.66 4.34
N THR A 96 -0.38 -5.86 4.75
CA THR A 96 -0.17 -7.00 3.86
C THR A 96 -0.83 -8.25 4.43
N TRP A 97 -0.94 -9.31 3.61
CA TRP A 97 -1.13 -10.66 4.14
C TRP A 97 0.02 -11.03 5.10
N GLY A 98 -0.25 -11.93 6.04
CA GLY A 98 0.73 -12.40 7.02
C GLY A 98 1.54 -13.62 6.54
N VAL A 99 2.29 -14.24 7.47
CA VAL A 99 3.06 -15.49 7.32
C VAL A 99 4.31 -15.39 6.43
N ASP A 100 4.21 -14.75 5.29
CA ASP A 100 5.32 -14.64 4.34
C ASP A 100 6.34 -13.57 4.78
N TYR A 101 7.60 -13.77 4.37
CA TYR A 101 8.69 -12.85 4.69
C TYR A 101 9.71 -12.76 3.54
N GLY A 102 10.39 -11.62 3.45
CA GLY A 102 11.51 -11.38 2.55
C GLY A 102 12.82 -11.44 3.31
N ARG A 103 13.81 -12.19 2.81
CA ARG A 103 15.17 -12.18 3.33
C ARG A 103 15.97 -11.08 2.66
N VAL A 104 16.45 -10.12 3.43
CA VAL A 104 17.37 -9.08 2.96
C VAL A 104 18.80 -9.57 3.20
N ILE A 105 19.58 -9.69 2.13
CA ILE A 105 20.98 -10.09 2.19
C ILE A 105 21.85 -8.91 1.80
N HIS A 106 22.81 -8.56 2.66
CA HIS A 106 23.86 -7.60 2.33
C HIS A 106 24.96 -8.33 1.55
N THR A 107 25.13 -8.02 0.27
CA THR A 107 26.25 -8.57 -0.52
C THR A 107 27.33 -7.52 -0.69
N ALA A 108 28.48 -7.71 -0.02
CA ALA A 108 29.61 -6.77 -0.06
C ALA A 108 30.39 -6.75 -1.39
N SER A 109 30.04 -7.56 -2.40
CA SER A 109 30.90 -7.82 -3.56
C SER A 109 30.32 -7.58 -4.96
N CYS A 110 29.08 -7.09 -5.10
CA CYS A 110 28.56 -6.78 -6.44
C CYS A 110 28.41 -5.27 -6.65
N LYS A 111 29.06 -4.76 -7.71
CA LYS A 111 28.83 -3.43 -8.31
C LYS A 111 27.45 -3.38 -8.99
N GLY A 112 26.39 -3.62 -8.23
CA GLY A 112 25.00 -3.71 -8.68
C GLY A 112 24.09 -4.13 -7.53
N THR A 113 22.93 -3.45 -7.42
CA THR A 113 21.90 -3.46 -6.36
C THR A 113 22.32 -4.11 -5.02
N PRO A 114 22.66 -3.32 -3.98
CA PRO A 114 23.33 -3.81 -2.76
C PRO A 114 22.50 -4.75 -1.88
N PHE A 115 21.24 -5.02 -2.24
CA PHE A 115 20.33 -5.90 -1.52
C PHE A 115 19.60 -6.83 -2.49
N SER A 116 19.67 -8.13 -2.19
CA SER A 116 18.80 -9.13 -2.82
C SER A 116 17.69 -9.51 -1.84
N ILE A 117 16.44 -9.52 -2.32
CA ILE A 117 15.26 -9.90 -1.55
C ILE A 117 14.75 -11.24 -2.08
N ALA A 118 14.84 -12.28 -1.27
CA ALA A 118 14.21 -13.57 -1.55
C ALA A 118 12.93 -13.69 -0.72
N THR A 119 11.78 -13.87 -1.39
CA THR A 119 10.48 -13.86 -0.72
C THR A 119 9.71 -15.14 -1.00
N THR A 120 9.20 -15.82 0.03
CA THR A 120 8.31 -16.96 -0.18
C THR A 120 6.87 -16.49 -0.39
N ALA A 121 6.14 -17.13 -1.31
CA ALA A 121 4.70 -16.95 -1.46
C ALA A 121 3.99 -18.26 -1.14
N ARG A 122 3.27 -18.30 -0.01
CA ARG A 122 2.33 -19.38 0.31
C ARG A 122 0.92 -18.91 0.01
N MET A 123 0.33 -19.45 -1.05
CA MET A 123 -1.10 -19.26 -1.31
C MET A 123 -1.87 -20.16 -0.35
N ALA A 124 -2.79 -19.55 0.41
CA ALA A 124 -3.78 -20.25 1.22
C ALA A 124 -4.85 -20.91 0.33
#